data_AF-A0A1I4JHA5-F1
#
_entry.id   AF-A0A1I4JHA5-F1
#
_cell.length_a   1.000
_cell.length_b   1.000
_cell.length_c   1.000
_cell.angle_alpha   90.00
_cell.angle_beta   90.00
_cell.angle_gamma   90.00
#
_symmetry.space_group_name_H-M   'P 1'
#
loop_
_entity.id
_entity.type
_entity.pdbx_description
1 polymer ?
#
loop_
_entity_poly.entity_id
_entity_poly.type
_entity_poly.pdbx_seq_one_letter_code
_entity_poly.pdbx_strand_id
1 'polypeptide(L)'
;MELIKVTRLDIDLIKNLPPKILAELITFEEVIPDGIMSVICEFNSFYKKERHNFLNYRPDLLEKMYHARNKRKRLAEKEEGDSVVNNINLENEEEIQFIKDYPQFKPLIESIICRDENREIVNVIPIDEYLAEN
;
A
#
# COMPACT_ATOMS: atom_id res chain seq x y z
N MET A 1 16.78 14.94 7.29
CA MET A 1 16.40 13.52 7.37
C MET A 1 15.49 13.25 6.19
N GLU A 2 15.92 12.45 5.22
CA GLU A 2 15.10 12.12 4.04
C GLU A 2 13.84 11.39 4.50
N LEU A 3 12.68 11.98 4.22
CA LEU A 3 11.41 11.29 4.36
C LEU A 3 11.23 10.47 3.09
N ILE A 4 11.58 9.18 3.16
CA ILE A 4 11.15 8.19 2.18
C ILE A 4 9.67 7.94 2.46
N LYS A 5 8.77 8.64 1.76
CA LYS A 5 7.33 8.53 1.96
C LYS A 5 6.63 8.33 0.63
N VAL A 6 6.18 7.11 0.31
CA VAL A 6 5.87 6.75 -1.08
C VAL A 6 4.92 5.57 -1.32
N THR A 7 3.93 5.71 -2.21
CA THR A 7 3.87 5.00 -3.53
C THR A 7 2.68 5.46 -4.35
N ARG A 8 2.93 6.07 -5.51
CA ARG A 8 1.92 6.21 -6.56
C ARG A 8 1.58 4.81 -7.09
N LEU A 9 0.45 4.24 -6.65
CA LEU A 9 -0.07 3.05 -7.29
C LEU A 9 -0.65 3.47 -8.65
N ASP A 10 -0.21 2.81 -9.71
CA ASP A 10 -0.76 3.00 -11.04
C ASP A 10 -2.20 2.48 -11.04
N ILE A 11 -3.17 3.40 -11.16
CA ILE A 11 -4.59 3.08 -11.16
C ILE A 11 -4.95 2.15 -12.32
N ASP A 12 -4.33 2.33 -13.49
CA ASP A 12 -4.60 1.49 -14.65
C ASP A 12 -4.00 0.10 -14.45
N LEU A 13 -2.88 -0.01 -13.76
CA LEU A 13 -2.36 -1.30 -13.32
C LEU A 13 -3.29 -1.98 -12.29
N ILE A 14 -3.83 -1.23 -11.32
CA ILE A 14 -4.78 -1.80 -10.33
C ILE A 14 -6.06 -2.29 -10.99
N LYS A 15 -6.60 -1.53 -11.94
CA LYS A 15 -7.78 -1.93 -12.72
C LYS A 15 -7.53 -3.20 -13.53
N ASN A 16 -6.29 -3.39 -13.99
CA ASN A 16 -5.88 -4.51 -14.83
C ASN A 16 -5.03 -5.54 -14.06
N LEU A 17 -5.22 -5.66 -12.75
CA LEU A 17 -4.46 -6.62 -11.95
C LEU A 17 -4.59 -8.04 -12.49
N PRO A 18 -3.48 -8.78 -12.65
CA PRO A 18 -3.52 -10.17 -13.02
C PRO A 18 -4.46 -10.96 -12.09
N PRO A 19 -5.37 -11.79 -12.63
CA PRO A 19 -6.33 -12.55 -11.81
C PRO A 19 -5.67 -13.41 -10.73
N LYS A 20 -4.46 -13.90 -11.00
CA LYS A 20 -3.65 -14.66 -10.04
C LYS A 20 -3.28 -13.82 -8.81
N ILE A 21 -2.77 -12.61 -9.02
CA ILE A 21 -2.42 -11.68 -7.93
C ILE A 21 -3.68 -11.31 -7.13
N LEU A 22 -4.80 -11.07 -7.82
CA LEU A 22 -6.07 -10.75 -7.17
C LEU A 22 -6.54 -11.89 -6.26
N ALA A 23 -6.46 -13.13 -6.72
CA ALA A 23 -6.84 -14.32 -5.95
C ALA A 23 -5.94 -14.52 -4.72
N GLU A 24 -4.63 -14.30 -4.88
CA GLU A 24 -3.67 -14.34 -3.77
C GLU A 24 -4.04 -13.28 -2.71
N LEU A 25 -4.31 -12.02 -3.12
CA LEU A 25 -4.67 -10.95 -2.19
C LEU A 25 -5.99 -11.22 -1.43
N ILE A 26 -6.97 -11.89 -2.05
CA ILE A 26 -8.23 -12.24 -1.39
C ILE A 26 -7.97 -13.14 -0.17
N THR A 27 -7.10 -14.14 -0.34
CA THR A 27 -6.83 -15.18 0.66
C THR A 27 -5.55 -14.94 1.46
N PHE A 28 -4.88 -13.81 1.24
CA PHE A 28 -3.61 -13.48 1.86
C PHE A 28 -3.72 -13.41 3.39
N GLU A 29 -2.92 -14.19 4.10
CA GLU A 29 -3.09 -14.41 5.54
C GLU A 29 -2.38 -13.38 6.42
N GLU A 30 -1.68 -12.42 5.81
CA GLU A 30 -0.99 -11.35 6.52
C GLU A 30 -1.63 -9.98 6.24
N VAL A 31 -1.12 -8.97 6.95
CA VAL A 31 -1.59 -7.59 6.83
C VAL A 31 -1.16 -7.06 5.48
N ILE A 32 -2.14 -6.68 4.65
CA ILE A 32 -1.90 -5.94 3.42
C ILE A 32 -1.80 -4.46 3.80
N PRO A 33 -0.79 -3.71 3.30
CA PRO A 33 -0.73 -2.26 3.45
C PRO A 33 -2.08 -1.60 3.14
N ASP A 34 -2.57 -0.74 4.05
CA ASP A 34 -3.93 -0.16 3.93
C ASP A 34 -4.06 0.70 2.65
N GLY A 35 -2.97 1.34 2.21
CA GLY A 35 -2.91 2.05 0.93
C GLY A 35 -3.24 1.16 -0.26
N ILE A 36 -2.60 -0.01 -0.35
CA ILE A 36 -2.84 -1.00 -1.40
C ILE A 36 -4.28 -1.53 -1.29
N MET A 37 -4.68 -1.99 -0.11
CA MET A 37 -5.99 -2.60 0.08
C MET A 37 -7.13 -1.62 -0.26
N SER A 38 -7.01 -0.36 0.16
CA SER A 38 -8.05 0.65 -0.06
C SER A 38 -8.30 0.88 -1.54
N VAL A 39 -7.23 1.00 -2.34
CA VAL A 39 -7.35 1.31 -3.77
C VAL A 39 -7.88 0.11 -4.55
N ILE A 40 -7.44 -1.10 -4.23
CA ILE A 40 -8.02 -2.30 -4.86
C ILE A 40 -9.51 -2.43 -4.49
N CYS A 41 -9.89 -2.13 -3.25
CA CYS A 41 -11.31 -2.13 -2.84
C CYS A 41 -12.14 -1.07 -3.58
N GLU A 42 -11.54 0.06 -3.96
CA GLU A 42 -12.20 1.14 -4.70
C GLU A 42 -12.47 0.73 -6.15
N PHE A 43 -11.49 0.13 -6.82
CA PHE A 43 -11.60 -0.22 -8.24
C PHE A 43 -12.10 -1.65 -8.52
N ASN A 44 -12.13 -2.53 -7.52
CA ASN A 44 -12.51 -3.93 -7.69
C ASN A 44 -13.53 -4.39 -6.62
N SER A 45 -14.81 -4.31 -6.98
CA SER A 45 -15.92 -4.70 -6.10
C SER A 45 -15.94 -6.19 -5.77
N PHE A 46 -15.48 -7.05 -6.68
CA PHE A 46 -15.34 -8.48 -6.46
C PHE A 46 -14.30 -8.76 -5.36
N TYR A 47 -13.11 -8.19 -5.49
CA TYR A 47 -12.06 -8.26 -4.47
C TYR A 47 -12.58 -7.78 -3.12
N LYS A 48 -13.21 -6.59 -3.07
CA LYS A 48 -13.76 -6.01 -1.85
C LYS A 48 -14.68 -6.99 -1.12
N LYS A 49 -15.60 -7.62 -1.86
CA LYS A 49 -16.55 -8.59 -1.31
C LYS A 49 -15.84 -9.85 -0.81
N GLU A 50 -15.01 -10.47 -1.64
CA GLU A 50 -14.39 -11.75 -1.29
C GLU A 50 -13.34 -11.61 -0.18
N ARG A 51 -12.55 -10.52 -0.19
CA ARG A 51 -11.62 -10.20 0.90
C ARG A 51 -12.37 -9.96 2.21
N HIS A 52 -13.49 -9.24 2.17
CA HIS A 52 -14.32 -9.04 3.36
C HIS A 52 -14.86 -10.37 3.91
N ASN A 53 -15.37 -11.25 3.04
CA ASN A 53 -15.82 -12.59 3.43
C ASN A 53 -14.69 -13.38 4.11
N PHE A 54 -13.50 -13.40 3.51
CA PHE A 54 -12.33 -14.07 4.09
C PHE A 54 -11.97 -13.52 5.48
N LEU A 55 -11.91 -12.19 5.63
CA LEU A 55 -11.57 -11.54 6.91
C LEU A 55 -12.60 -11.82 8.02
N ASN A 56 -13.88 -12.01 7.68
CA ASN A 56 -14.91 -12.39 8.66
C ASN A 56 -14.66 -13.78 9.27
N TYR A 57 -13.92 -14.66 8.60
CA TYR A 57 -13.47 -15.95 9.13
C TYR A 57 -12.10 -15.87 9.83
N ARG A 58 -11.45 -14.69 9.84
CA ARG A 58 -10.12 -14.43 10.38
C ARG A 58 -10.13 -13.20 11.29
N PRO A 59 -10.79 -13.26 12.47
CA PRO A 59 -10.92 -12.12 13.37
C PRO A 59 -9.57 -11.59 13.85
N ASP A 60 -8.57 -12.47 13.99
CA ASP A 60 -7.19 -12.13 14.32
C ASP A 60 -6.55 -11.20 13.28
N LEU A 61 -6.75 -11.51 12.00
CA LEU A 61 -6.20 -10.73 10.90
C LEU A 61 -6.99 -9.43 10.73
N LEU A 62 -8.32 -9.48 10.88
CA LEU A 62 -9.18 -8.31 10.82
C LEU A 62 -8.79 -7.26 11.88
N GLU A 63 -8.51 -7.69 13.11
CA GLU A 63 -8.03 -6.81 14.18
C GLU A 63 -6.69 -6.15 13.82
N LYS A 64 -5.71 -6.93 13.33
CA LYS A 64 -4.41 -6.41 12.87
C LYS A 64 -4.56 -5.37 11.75
N MET A 65 -5.44 -5.62 10.78
CA MET A 65 -5.75 -4.69 9.69
C MET A 65 -6.35 -3.38 10.23
N TYR A 66 -7.27 -3.45 11.21
CA TYR A 66 -7.82 -2.26 11.85
C TYR A 66 -6.75 -1.45 12.60
N HIS A 67 -5.82 -2.12 13.29
CA HIS A 67 -4.70 -1.44 13.94
C HIS A 67 -3.79 -0.75 12.94
N ALA A 68 -3.43 -1.40 11.84
CA ALA A 68 -2.61 -0.81 10.77
C ALA A 68 -3.30 0.45 10.18
N ARG A 69 -4.59 0.37 9.86
CA ARG A 69 -5.38 1.50 9.38
C ARG A 69 -5.43 2.66 10.38
N ASN A 70 -5.62 2.37 11.66
CA ASN A 70 -5.63 3.41 12.71
C ASN A 70 -4.26 4.05 12.90
N LYS A 71 -3.17 3.27 12.82
CA LYS A 71 -1.78 3.78 12.84
C LYS A 71 -1.58 4.77 11.70
N ARG A 72 -1.98 4.40 10.48
CA ARG A 72 -1.93 5.26 9.30
C ARG A 72 -2.75 6.54 9.45
N LYS A 73 -4.01 6.42 9.89
CA LYS A 73 -4.88 7.59 10.11
C LYS A 73 -4.26 8.60 11.09
N ARG A 74 -3.63 8.12 12.17
CA ARG A 74 -2.93 8.98 13.13
C ARG A 74 -1.68 9.65 12.55
N LEU A 75 -0.96 8.97 11.65
CA LEU A 75 0.17 9.55 10.93
C LEU A 75 -0.31 10.67 9.99
N ALA A 76 -1.40 10.43 9.27
CA ALA A 76 -2.05 11.43 8.42
C ALA A 76 -2.53 12.67 9.20
N GLU A 77 -3.15 12.49 10.37
CA GLU A 77 -3.62 13.59 11.22
C GLU A 77 -2.49 14.47 11.77
N LYS A 78 -1.28 13.93 11.89
CA LYS A 78 -0.09 14.68 12.36
C LYS A 78 0.61 15.45 11.25
N GLU A 79 0.34 15.14 9.99
CA GLU A 79 0.90 15.84 8.84
C GLU A 79 -0.07 16.94 8.42
N GLU A 80 0.05 18.12 9.03
CA GLU A 80 -0.70 19.31 8.61
C GLU A 80 -0.44 19.59 7.12
N GLY A 81 -1.43 19.36 6.25
CA GLY A 81 -1.44 19.89 4.88
C GLY A 81 -1.16 18.91 3.75
N ASP A 82 -0.94 17.62 3.99
CA ASP A 82 -0.97 16.63 2.89
C ASP A 82 -2.17 15.71 3.07
N SER A 83 -3.07 15.73 2.10
CA SER A 83 -4.22 14.83 2.09
C SER A 83 -3.70 13.42 1.81
N VAL A 84 -3.28 12.73 2.87
CA VAL A 84 -3.04 11.29 2.86
C VAL A 84 -4.29 10.51 2.41
N VAL A 85 -5.45 11.18 2.44
CA VAL A 85 -6.73 10.66 1.92
C VAL A 85 -6.75 10.60 0.38
N ASN A 86 -5.99 11.46 -0.32
CA ASN A 86 -5.99 11.52 -1.78
C ASN A 86 -4.73 10.92 -2.42
N ASN A 87 -3.65 10.75 -1.63
CA ASN A 87 -2.42 10.13 -2.10
C ASN A 87 -2.35 8.70 -1.58
N ILE A 88 -2.54 7.78 -2.52
CA ILE A 88 -2.21 6.39 -2.35
C ILE A 88 -0.73 6.35 -1.95
N ASN A 89 -0.38 5.81 -0.79
CA ASN A 89 0.99 5.83 -0.29
C ASN A 89 1.29 4.55 0.49
N LEU A 90 2.51 4.02 0.34
CA LEU A 90 3.19 3.27 1.38
C LEU A 90 4.00 4.27 2.22
N GLU A 91 3.71 4.38 3.49
CA GLU A 91 4.12 5.50 4.34
C GLU A 91 5.22 5.12 5.32
N ASN A 92 5.68 3.86 5.31
CA ASN A 92 6.70 3.37 6.23
C ASN A 92 7.50 2.19 5.65
N GLU A 93 8.65 1.91 6.28
CA GLU A 93 9.53 0.78 5.94
C GLU A 93 8.82 -0.58 6.02
N GLU A 94 7.82 -0.76 6.89
CA GLU A 94 7.07 -2.03 7.00
C GLU A 94 6.29 -2.34 5.71
N GLU A 95 5.74 -1.31 5.08
CA GLU A 95 4.99 -1.43 3.83
C GLU A 95 5.90 -1.60 2.61
N ILE A 96 7.13 -1.04 2.64
CA ILE A 96 8.18 -1.35 1.66
C ILE A 96 8.67 -2.79 1.85
N GLN A 97 8.86 -3.22 3.09
CA GLN A 97 9.30 -4.56 3.43
C GLN A 97 8.29 -5.61 2.97
N PHE A 98 6.98 -5.33 3.06
CA PHE A 98 5.94 -6.16 2.46
C PHE A 98 6.20 -6.45 0.98
N ILE A 99 6.67 -5.48 0.20
CA ILE A 99 6.93 -5.67 -1.24
C ILE A 99 8.22 -6.44 -1.49
N LYS A 100 9.21 -6.28 -0.61
CA LYS A 100 10.43 -7.09 -0.62
C LYS A 100 10.13 -8.55 -0.30
N ASP A 101 9.31 -8.79 0.72
CA ASP A 101 8.93 -10.13 1.17
C ASP A 101 7.98 -10.81 0.17
N TYR A 102 7.16 -10.02 -0.53
CA TYR A 102 6.16 -10.48 -1.47
C TYR A 102 6.29 -9.79 -2.85
N PRO A 103 7.36 -10.10 -3.62
CA PRO A 103 7.69 -9.42 -4.87
C PRO A 103 6.65 -9.63 -5.97
N GLN A 104 5.77 -10.63 -5.86
CA GLN A 104 4.64 -10.79 -6.77
C GLN A 104 3.66 -9.60 -6.72
N PHE A 105 3.68 -8.83 -5.64
CA PHE A 105 2.87 -7.61 -5.46
C PHE A 105 3.58 -6.35 -5.93
N LYS A 106 4.86 -6.43 -6.31
CA LYS A 106 5.62 -5.32 -6.89
C LYS A 106 4.89 -4.58 -8.02
N PRO A 107 4.16 -5.24 -8.95
CA PRO A 107 3.46 -4.53 -10.00
C PRO A 107 2.51 -3.46 -9.48
N LEU A 108 1.95 -3.62 -8.27
CA LEU A 108 1.02 -2.66 -7.65
C LEU A 108 1.62 -1.24 -7.55
N ILE A 109 2.95 -1.12 -7.58
CA ILE A 109 3.74 0.05 -7.20
C ILE A 109 4.54 0.52 -8.40
N GLU A 110 4.44 1.81 -8.74
CA GLU A 110 5.18 2.38 -9.87
C GLU A 110 6.59 2.85 -9.43
N SER A 111 6.68 3.65 -8.36
CA SER A 111 7.93 4.31 -7.94
C SER A 111 7.93 4.75 -6.47
N ILE A 112 9.13 5.02 -5.94
CA ILE A 112 9.53 5.56 -4.63
C ILE A 112 9.92 7.06 -4.77
N ILE A 113 9.20 8.01 -4.15
CA ILE A 113 9.27 9.47 -4.20
C ILE A 113 9.89 9.97 -2.89
N CYS A 114 11.18 10.27 -2.90
CA CYS A 114 11.84 10.83 -1.73
C CYS A 114 11.46 12.31 -1.58
N ARG A 115 11.14 12.73 -0.35
CA ARG A 115 10.88 14.13 -0.02
C ARG A 115 11.84 14.65 1.06
N ASP A 116 12.15 15.94 1.01
CA ASP A 116 12.94 16.60 2.04
C ASP A 116 12.11 16.99 3.27
N GLU A 117 12.75 17.65 4.23
CA GLU A 117 12.11 18.15 5.45
C GLU A 117 11.04 19.21 5.19
N ASN A 118 11.10 19.89 4.03
CA ASN A 118 10.11 20.86 3.57
C ASN A 118 8.99 20.23 2.74
N ARG A 119 9.01 18.89 2.58
CA ARG A 119 8.06 18.08 1.78
C ARG A 119 8.14 18.30 0.28
N GLU A 120 9.22 18.91 -0.20
CA GLU A 120 9.50 19.02 -1.63
C GLU A 120 9.99 17.68 -2.17
N ILE A 121 9.56 17.33 -3.39
CA ILE A 121 10.03 16.10 -4.05
C ILE A 121 11.49 16.31 -4.43
N VAL A 122 12.38 15.51 -3.84
CA VAL A 122 13.82 15.54 -4.13
C VAL A 122 14.25 14.41 -5.05
N ASN A 123 13.52 13.28 -5.05
CA ASN A 123 13.83 12.17 -5.94
C ASN A 123 12.58 11.34 -6.27
N VAL A 124 12.59 10.66 -7.42
CA VAL A 124 11.62 9.64 -7.82
C VAL A 124 12.38 8.46 -8.42
N ILE A 125 12.36 7.33 -7.72
CA ILE A 125 13.10 6.11 -8.02
C ILE A 125 12.10 5.05 -8.45
N PRO A 126 12.15 4.51 -9.68
CA PRO A 126 11.32 3.37 -10.07
C PRO A 126 11.44 2.22 -9.05
N ILE A 127 10.34 1.51 -8.77
CA ILE A 127 10.39 0.42 -7.79
C ILE A 127 11.38 -0.68 -8.18
N ASP A 128 11.58 -0.88 -9.49
CA ASP A 128 12.57 -1.83 -10.01
C ASP A 128 13.99 -1.48 -9.59
N GLU A 129 14.35 -0.20 -9.65
CA GLU A 129 15.67 0.29 -9.26
C GLU A 129 15.83 0.27 -7.74
N TYR A 130 14.79 0.71 -7.01
CA TYR A 130 14.83 0.76 -5.55
C TYR A 130 15.03 -0.62 -4.90
N LEU A 131 14.39 -1.66 -5.43
CA LEU A 131 14.53 -3.04 -4.94
C LEU A 131 15.84 -3.73 -5.38
N ALA A 132 16.58 -3.18 -6.34
CA ALA A 132 17.84 -3.77 -6.80
C ALA A 132 19.05 -3.30 -5.96
N GLU A 133 18.93 -2.15 -5.30
CA GLU A 133 20.00 -1.52 -4.51
C GLU A 133 19.95 -1.84 -3.00
N ASN A 134 18.88 -2.50 -2.51
CA ASN A 134 18.61 -2.76 -1.09
C ASN A 134 17.93 -4.12 -0.85
#